data_AF-A0A9W5Z4F6-F1
#
_entry.id   AF-A0A9W5Z4F6-F1
#
_cell.length_a   1.000
_cell.length_b   1.000
_cell.length_c   1.000
_cell.angle_alpha   90.00
_cell.angle_beta   90.00
_cell.angle_gamma   90.00
#
_symmetry.space_group_name_H-M   'P 1'
#
loop_
_entity.id
_entity.type
_entity.pdbx_description
1 polymer ?
#
loop_
_entity_poly.entity_id
_entity_poly.type
_entity_poly.pdbx_seq_one_letter_code
_entity_poly.pdbx_strand_id
1 'polypeptide(L)'
;MPIHLLKPQYFVDVRDTARLHVAALLDRSVASQRIFAFAHASNWNEIIPILRRFRPNNSQIPDPPEEEGRDLSDIRPREKAAQLLKRFFGQPDWITLEESLRSSIDGF
;
A
#
# COMPACT_ATOMS: atom_id res chain seq x y z
N MET A 1 16.35 -18.59 -5.20
CA MET A 1 16.92 -17.25 -4.94
C MET A 1 16.13 -16.65 -3.79
N PRO A 2 16.76 -16.20 -2.69
CA PRO A 2 16.02 -15.57 -1.61
C PRO A 2 15.36 -14.28 -2.12
N ILE A 3 14.11 -14.05 -1.72
CA ILE A 3 13.37 -12.85 -2.05
C ILE A 3 13.97 -11.72 -1.23
N HIS A 4 14.98 -11.06 -1.79
CA HIS A 4 15.59 -9.84 -1.22
C HIS A 4 15.27 -8.61 -2.08
N LEU A 5 14.21 -8.67 -2.90
CA LEU A 5 13.89 -7.59 -3.83
C LEU A 5 13.54 -6.28 -3.12
N LEU A 6 12.87 -6.35 -1.96
CA LEU A 6 12.45 -5.19 -1.18
C LEU A 6 12.52 -5.51 0.32
N LYS A 7 13.04 -4.57 1.11
CA LYS A 7 12.97 -4.62 2.58
C LYS A 7 11.53 -4.27 3.05
N PRO A 8 11.14 -4.67 4.28
CA PRO A 8 9.90 -4.22 4.89
C PRO A 8 9.74 -2.71 4.79
N GLN A 9 8.60 -2.26 4.29
CA GLN A 9 8.31 -0.85 4.04
C GLN A 9 6.81 -0.61 3.90
N TYR A 10 6.41 0.65 3.89
CA TYR A 10 5.04 1.03 3.54
C TYR A 10 4.72 0.80 2.07
N PHE A 11 3.51 0.31 1.81
CA PHE A 11 2.92 0.32 0.47
C PHE A 11 1.86 1.42 0.36
N VAL A 12 1.40 1.67 -0.87
CA VAL A 12 0.18 2.43 -1.17
C VAL A 12 -0.45 1.89 -2.45
N ASP A 13 -1.79 1.85 -2.50
CA ASP A 13 -2.51 1.50 -3.72
C ASP A 13 -2.42 2.64 -4.75
N VAL A 14 -2.28 2.28 -6.03
CA VAL A 14 -2.15 3.26 -7.12
C VAL A 14 -3.38 4.16 -7.25
N ARG A 15 -4.58 3.67 -6.91
CA ARG A 15 -5.83 4.44 -6.95
C ARG A 15 -5.85 5.50 -5.86
N ASP A 16 -5.33 5.19 -4.67
CA ASP A 16 -5.18 6.18 -3.59
C ASP A 16 -4.14 7.24 -3.97
N THR A 17 -3.04 6.83 -4.60
CA THR A 17 -2.04 7.77 -5.11
C THR A 17 -2.65 8.70 -6.16
N ALA A 18 -3.44 8.18 -7.11
CA ALA A 18 -4.11 9.00 -8.12
C ALA A 18 -5.11 10.00 -7.48
N ARG A 19 -5.92 9.54 -6.53
CA ARG A 19 -6.86 10.39 -5.77
C ARG A 19 -6.13 11.50 -5.02
N LEU A 20 -5.02 11.20 -4.36
CA LEU A 20 -4.23 12.20 -3.65
C LEU A 20 -3.66 13.27 -4.58
N HIS A 21 -3.20 12.91 -5.79
CA HIS A 21 -2.76 13.89 -6.77
C HIS A 21 -3.89 14.82 -7.22
N VAL A 22 -5.10 14.27 -7.46
CA VAL A 22 -6.28 15.08 -7.80
C VAL A 22 -6.67 16.02 -6.65
N ALA A 23 -6.70 15.52 -5.41
CA ALA A 23 -6.99 16.35 -4.25
C ALA A 23 -5.91 17.44 -4.04
N ALA A 24 -4.63 17.12 -4.28
CA ALA A 24 -3.53 18.07 -4.21
C ALA A 24 -3.67 19.22 -5.23
N LEU A 25 -4.16 18.90 -6.43
CA LEU A 25 -4.38 19.86 -7.50
C LEU A 25 -5.56 20.80 -7.19
N LEU A 26 -6.64 20.28 -6.60
CA LEU A 26 -7.90 21.01 -6.45
C LEU A 26 -8.06 21.70 -5.09
N ASP A 27 -7.44 21.17 -4.03
CA ASP A 27 -7.57 21.75 -2.69
C ASP A 27 -6.51 22.83 -2.45
N ARG A 28 -6.92 24.10 -2.52
CA ARG A 28 -6.01 25.23 -2.23
C ARG A 28 -5.42 25.19 -0.82
N SER A 29 -6.07 24.50 0.14
CA SER A 29 -5.54 24.38 1.51
C SER A 29 -4.30 23.50 1.60
N VAL A 30 -3.95 22.72 0.56
CA VAL A 30 -2.76 21.86 0.54
C VAL A 30 -1.63 22.39 -0.34
N ALA A 31 -1.69 23.66 -0.73
CA ALA A 31 -0.61 24.34 -1.44
C ALA A 31 0.71 24.30 -0.64
N SER A 32 1.82 24.03 -1.34
CA SER A 32 3.18 23.96 -0.77
C SER A 32 3.34 22.93 0.35
N GLN A 33 2.57 21.84 0.32
CA GLN A 33 2.63 20.77 1.31
C GLN A 33 3.13 19.45 0.71
N ARG A 34 3.78 18.64 1.54
CA ARG A 34 4.13 17.26 1.21
C ARG A 34 3.01 16.33 1.67
N ILE A 35 2.48 15.54 0.75
CA ILE A 35 1.43 14.54 1.03
C ILE A 35 2.10 13.17 1.12
N PHE A 36 2.03 12.56 2.29
CA PHE A 36 2.70 11.29 2.57
C PHE A 36 1.72 10.14 2.29
N ALA A 37 1.79 9.58 1.09
CA ALA A 37 1.00 8.45 0.64
C ALA A 37 1.56 7.12 1.20
N PHE A 38 1.41 6.90 2.51
CA PHE A 38 1.92 5.74 3.24
C PHE A 38 0.72 5.00 3.88
N ALA A 39 0.19 3.99 3.20
CA ALA A 39 -1.02 3.28 3.62
C ALA A 39 -0.76 2.40 4.85
N HIS A 40 -0.04 1.29 4.69
CA HIS A 40 0.41 0.47 5.81
C HIS A 40 1.81 -0.11 5.53
N ALA A 41 2.58 -0.34 6.61
CA ALA A 41 3.79 -1.14 6.53
C ALA A 41 3.43 -2.57 6.12
N SER A 42 4.22 -3.15 5.23
CA SER A 42 4.03 -4.51 4.74
C SER A 42 5.38 -5.21 4.56
N ASN A 43 5.37 -6.53 4.60
CA ASN A 43 6.54 -7.35 4.32
C ASN A 43 6.16 -8.63 3.54
N TRP A 44 7.16 -9.41 3.11
CA TRP A 44 6.93 -10.64 2.36
C TRP A 44 6.20 -11.72 3.15
N ASN A 45 6.35 -11.75 4.48
CA ASN A 45 5.58 -12.62 5.38
C ASN A 45 4.07 -12.36 5.34
N GLU A 46 3.65 -11.15 4.96
CA GLU A 46 2.24 -10.81 4.74
C GLU A 46 1.82 -11.00 3.28
N ILE A 47 2.67 -10.59 2.33
CA ILE A 47 2.36 -10.61 0.88
C ILE A 47 2.24 -12.05 0.35
N ILE A 48 3.19 -12.93 0.65
CA ILE A 48 3.26 -14.28 0.06
C ILE A 48 2.04 -15.14 0.42
N PRO A 49 1.58 -15.19 1.68
CA PRO A 49 0.36 -15.91 2.02
C PRO A 49 -0.86 -15.40 1.24
N ILE A 50 -0.99 -14.09 1.05
CA ILE A 50 -2.09 -13.50 0.25
C ILE A 50 -2.00 -13.99 -1.20
N LEU A 51 -0.82 -13.90 -1.83
CA LEU A 51 -0.61 -14.37 -3.21
C LEU A 51 -0.94 -15.85 -3.37
N ARG A 52 -0.54 -16.70 -2.41
CA ARG A 52 -0.86 -18.13 -2.40
C ARG A 52 -2.35 -18.40 -2.30
N ARG A 53 -3.08 -17.65 -1.47
CA ARG A 53 -4.55 -17.76 -1.41
C ARG A 53 -5.21 -17.39 -2.74
N PHE A 54 -4.68 -16.40 -3.45
CA PHE A 54 -5.22 -15.97 -4.75
C PHE A 54 -4.84 -16.87 -5.92
N ARG A 55 -3.74 -17.62 -5.82
CA ARG A 55 -3.26 -18.54 -6.87
C ARG A 55 -2.76 -19.86 -6.23
N PRO A 56 -3.65 -20.67 -5.63
CA PRO A 56 -3.25 -21.85 -4.84
C PRO A 56 -2.54 -22.93 -5.65
N ASN A 57 -2.78 -22.99 -6.97
CA ASN A 57 -2.17 -23.97 -7.86
C ASN A 57 -0.83 -23.49 -8.45
N ASN A 58 -0.35 -22.29 -8.10
CA ASN A 58 0.90 -21.76 -8.61
C ASN A 58 2.09 -22.16 -7.72
N SER A 59 2.76 -23.25 -8.09
CA SER A 59 3.96 -23.75 -7.39
C SER A 59 5.19 -22.86 -7.54
N GLN A 60 5.14 -21.80 -8.35
CA GLN A 60 6.25 -20.84 -8.51
C GLN A 60 6.24 -19.76 -7.42
N ILE A 61 5.19 -19.68 -6.59
CA ILE A 61 5.16 -18.73 -5.48
C ILE A 61 6.04 -19.28 -4.34
N PRO A 62 7.19 -18.64 -4.06
CA PRO A 62 8.14 -19.11 -3.05
C PRO A 62 7.55 -19.07 -1.64
N ASP A 63 8.23 -19.74 -0.70
CA ASP A 63 7.90 -19.64 0.72
C ASP A 63 8.21 -18.25 1.28
N PRO A 64 7.44 -17.80 2.29
CA PRO A 64 7.76 -16.59 3.02
C PRO A 64 9.13 -16.72 3.72
N PRO A 65 9.91 -15.64 3.81
CA PRO A 65 11.20 -15.65 4.51
C PRO A 65 11.05 -15.97 6.01
N GLU A 66 11.89 -16.87 6.54
CA GLU A 66 11.83 -17.29 7.95
C GLU A 66 12.04 -16.13 8.95
N GLU A 67 12.97 -15.23 8.64
CA GLU A 67 13.33 -14.09 9.48
C GLU A 67 13.23 -12.77 8.70
N GLU A 68 12.03 -12.23 8.62
CA GLU A 68 11.80 -10.90 8.07
C GLU A 68 11.33 -9.93 9.13
N GLY A 69 12.04 -8.80 9.23
CA GLY A 69 11.69 -7.72 10.15
C GLY A 69 10.39 -6.99 9.77
N ARG A 70 10.14 -5.89 10.47
CA ARG A 70 9.07 -4.93 10.15
C ARG A 70 9.65 -3.55 10.01
N ASP A 71 9.01 -2.75 9.17
CA ASP A 71 9.22 -1.30 9.21
C ASP A 71 8.58 -0.76 10.48
N LEU A 72 9.40 -0.17 11.35
CA LEU A 72 8.99 0.41 12.64
C LEU A 72 8.89 1.94 12.57
N SER A 73 9.06 2.53 11.38
CA SER A 73 8.94 3.97 11.23
C SER A 73 7.51 4.45 11.49
N ASP A 74 7.39 5.58 12.19
CA ASP A 74 6.12 6.27 12.39
C ASP A 74 6.03 7.46 11.41
N ILE A 75 5.29 7.29 10.32
CA ILE A 75 5.10 8.33 9.31
C ILE A 75 3.97 9.27 9.75
N ARG A 76 4.26 10.12 10.74
CA ARG A 76 3.29 11.08 11.32
C ARG A 76 2.47 11.87 10.29
N PRO A 77 3.04 12.35 9.17
CA PRO A 77 2.25 13.12 8.19
C PRO A 77 1.28 12.29 7.34
N ARG A 78 1.30 10.95 7.42
CA ARG A 78 0.41 10.07 6.61
C ARG A 78 -1.06 10.28 6.92
N GLU A 79 -1.38 10.65 8.16
CA GLU A 79 -2.76 10.88 8.62
C GLU A 79 -3.44 11.99 7.81
N LYS A 80 -2.68 13.04 7.46
CA LYS A 80 -3.19 14.12 6.60
C LYS A 80 -3.60 13.62 5.21
N ALA A 81 -2.87 12.65 4.65
CA ALA A 81 -3.20 12.06 3.36
C ALA A 81 -4.46 11.18 3.45
N ALA A 82 -4.62 10.41 4.53
CA ALA A 82 -5.86 9.66 4.78
C ALA A 82 -7.08 10.59 4.89
N GLN A 83 -6.93 11.71 5.61
CA GLN A 83 -7.99 12.73 5.73
C GLN A 83 -8.32 13.43 4.40
N LEU A 84 -7.32 13.60 3.53
CA LEU A 84 -7.52 14.09 2.16
C LEU A 84 -8.42 13.13 1.37
N LEU A 85 -8.11 11.83 1.37
CA LEU A 85 -8.93 10.80 0.71
C LEU A 85 -10.37 10.81 1.23
N LYS A 86 -10.54 10.87 2.55
CA LYS A 86 -11.85 10.90 3.19
C LYS A 86 -12.67 12.12 2.80
N ARG A 87 -12.09 13.33 2.86
CA ARG A 87 -12.84 14.56 2.58
C ARG A 87 -13.14 14.76 1.09
N PHE A 88 -12.22 14.39 0.19
CA PHE A 88 -12.37 14.61 -1.26
C PHE A 88 -13.16 13.51 -1.96
N PHE A 89 -13.03 12.25 -1.52
CA PHE A 89 -13.58 11.09 -2.22
C PHE A 89 -14.54 10.27 -1.36
N GLY A 90 -14.83 10.69 -0.13
CA GLY A 90 -15.67 9.91 0.80
C GLY A 90 -15.04 8.57 1.21
N GLN A 91 -13.78 8.34 0.91
CA GLN A 91 -13.09 7.08 1.16
C GLN A 91 -12.68 7.03 2.65
N PRO A 92 -13.24 6.10 3.45
CA PRO A 92 -13.07 6.14 4.90
C PRO A 92 -11.64 5.84 5.37
N ASP A 93 -10.91 5.00 4.63
CA ASP A 93 -9.54 4.57 4.92
C ASP A 93 -8.80 4.18 3.62
N TRP A 94 -7.50 3.91 3.70
CA TRP A 94 -6.68 3.41 2.61
C TRP A 94 -7.22 2.10 2.03
N ILE A 95 -6.94 1.86 0.74
CA ILE A 95 -7.13 0.54 0.15
C ILE A 95 -6.14 -0.44 0.80
N THR A 96 -6.64 -1.60 1.21
CA THR A 96 -5.85 -2.60 1.93
C THR A 96 -4.84 -3.28 1.03
N LEU A 97 -3.81 -3.90 1.63
CA LEU A 97 -2.80 -4.67 0.90
C LEU A 97 -3.45 -5.80 0.09
N GLU A 98 -4.38 -6.52 0.72
CA GLU A 98 -5.06 -7.64 0.09
C GLU A 98 -5.89 -7.20 -1.13
N GLU A 99 -6.61 -6.09 -1.04
CA GLU A 99 -7.42 -5.56 -2.14
C GLU A 99 -6.54 -5.00 -3.29
N SER A 100 -5.44 -4.33 -2.94
CA SER A 100 -4.44 -3.85 -3.90
C SER A 100 -3.80 -5.01 -4.68
N LEU A 101 -3.39 -6.07 -3.97
CA LEU A 101 -2.81 -7.27 -4.58
C LEU A 101 -3.84 -8.01 -5.44
N ARG A 102 -5.08 -8.15 -4.98
CA ARG A 102 -6.17 -8.79 -5.75
C ARG A 102 -6.38 -8.08 -7.08
N SER A 103 -6.60 -6.77 -7.02
CA SER A 103 -6.79 -5.93 -8.22
C SER A 103 -5.60 -6.01 -9.18
N SER A 104 -4.38 -6.11 -8.66
CA SER A 104 -3.16 -6.23 -9.48
C SER A 104 -3.04 -7.57 -10.21
N ILE A 105 -3.54 -8.64 -9.60
CA ILE A 105 -3.46 -10.01 -10.12
C ILE A 105 -4.56 -10.29 -11.16
N ASP A 106 -5.74 -9.71 -10.95
CA ASP A 106 -6.88 -9.94 -11.85
C ASP A 106 -6.74 -9.15 -13.18
N GLY A 107 -5.82 -8.18 -13.23
CA GLY A 107 -5.58 -7.35 -14.41
C GLY A 107 -6.64 -6.25 -14.57
N PHE A 108 -6.38 -5.32 -15.49
CA PHE A 108 -7.39 -4.39 -16.00
C PHE A 108 -8.13 -4.99 -17.18
#